data_AF-A0A8C7ZIF7-F1
#
_entry.id   AF-A0A8C7ZIF7-F1
#
_cell.length_a   1.000
_cell.length_b   1.000
_cell.length_c   1.000
_cell.angle_alpha   90.00
_cell.angle_beta   90.00
_cell.angle_gamma   90.00
#
_symmetry.space_group_name_H-M   'P 1'
#
loop_
_entity.id
_entity.type
_entity.pdbx_description
1 polymer ?
#
loop_
_entity_poly.entity_id
_entity_poly.type
_entity_poly.pdbx_seq_one_letter_code
_entity_poly.pdbx_strand_id
1 'polypeptide(L)'
;MAILAYSLGKREINQHFTIKNAKLISFVLVVLLLVFHGALRHYDGGDSCEWLLSTGRYLGENVWQPYGCMMHKYKSTEAKTCLAEKRVAFVGDSRIRQLFYSFVKVIEPDRREDGNKVEMFLKDFLWYPEANNSMKERLVSWIQEGSAKPDVVILGAATWSIKLHGGSSETLQQYKVNLTAIAVHLERLAEDGEVYWILQDPVNEEALSENRKMITNQQLELYNEVAVGVLNGSKHVGRSGVKLVAASRQAALETITQSEDGLHLPESTRKVGAMLLMNSACNKLLRPIDGSCCQTLPPLNLLQKLTACFFLGSAVVFAVLHFLGNNRHRRPVPTDVESLEEKKPASAAVPLGQKAPFQALCRMGIIMGYFYLCDRADVFMKEHKFYTHSAFFIPLIYIFVLGIFYSENSKETKLLNREQTDEWKGWMQLVILIYHISGASAFIPVYMHVRVLVAAYLFQTGYGHFSFFWLKGDFGLNRVCQVLFRLNFLVLVLCVVMDRPYQFYYFVPLVTFWFVIIYGTMAVWPQILQKKTNSRMWHLAVLAKLLGLLVFICLFSFSQVDNSNFWKEDV
;
A
#
# COMPACT_ATOMS: atom_id res chain seq x y z
N MET A 1 -27.67 -40.06 -17.85
CA MET A 1 -27.53 -39.99 -16.38
C MET A 1 -26.56 -38.90 -15.94
N ALA A 2 -25.27 -38.94 -16.31
CA ALA A 2 -24.29 -37.90 -15.93
C ALA A 2 -24.64 -36.48 -16.44
N ILE A 3 -25.13 -36.34 -17.69
CA ILE A 3 -25.55 -35.05 -18.26
C ILE A 3 -26.80 -34.48 -17.56
N LEU A 4 -27.70 -35.36 -17.09
CA LEU A 4 -28.93 -34.96 -16.39
C LEU A 4 -28.63 -34.58 -14.94
N ALA A 5 -27.74 -35.31 -14.26
CA ALA A 5 -27.24 -34.95 -12.94
C ALA A 5 -26.43 -33.64 -12.97
N TYR A 6 -25.63 -33.42 -14.03
CA TYR A 6 -24.92 -32.17 -14.28
C TYR A 6 -25.88 -31.01 -14.54
N SER A 7 -26.96 -31.21 -15.32
CA SER A 7 -27.94 -30.15 -15.60
C SER A 7 -28.83 -29.81 -14.40
N LEU A 8 -29.25 -30.80 -13.61
CA LEU A 8 -29.98 -30.61 -12.35
C LEU A 8 -29.12 -29.92 -11.29
N GLY A 9 -27.87 -30.38 -11.10
CA GLY A 9 -26.91 -29.73 -10.19
C GLY A 9 -26.58 -28.29 -10.61
N LYS A 10 -26.41 -28.02 -11.91
CA LYS A 10 -26.23 -26.66 -12.44
C LYS A 10 -27.45 -25.77 -12.15
N ARG A 11 -28.67 -26.32 -12.16
CA ARG A 11 -29.92 -25.57 -11.91
C ARG A 11 -30.09 -25.23 -10.42
N GLU A 12 -29.78 -26.16 -9.52
CA GLU A 12 -29.82 -25.92 -8.06
C GLU A 12 -28.72 -24.96 -7.58
N ILE A 13 -27.50 -25.11 -8.11
CA ILE A 13 -26.38 -24.19 -7.82
C ILE A 13 -26.70 -22.78 -8.32
N ASN A 14 -27.21 -22.63 -9.54
CA ASN A 14 -27.58 -21.32 -10.10
C ASN A 14 -28.76 -20.65 -9.37
N GLN A 15 -29.65 -21.42 -8.73
CA GLN A 15 -30.71 -20.87 -7.89
C GLN A 15 -30.18 -20.20 -6.61
N HIS A 16 -29.09 -20.72 -6.04
CA HIS A 16 -28.51 -20.22 -4.79
C HIS A 16 -27.36 -19.22 -5.04
N PHE A 17 -26.52 -19.46 -6.04
CA PHE A 17 -25.46 -18.58 -6.50
C PHE A 17 -25.98 -17.55 -7.52
N THR A 18 -26.91 -16.71 -7.09
CA THR A 18 -27.31 -15.54 -7.89
C THR A 18 -26.34 -14.38 -7.68
N ILE A 19 -26.16 -13.54 -8.70
CA ILE A 19 -25.39 -12.29 -8.61
C ILE A 19 -25.90 -11.40 -7.47
N LYS A 20 -27.21 -11.44 -7.19
CA LYS A 20 -27.82 -10.69 -6.09
C LYS A 20 -27.34 -11.21 -4.73
N ASN A 21 -27.34 -12.52 -4.53
CA ASN A 21 -26.86 -13.14 -3.30
C ASN A 21 -25.36 -12.89 -3.10
N ALA A 22 -24.56 -13.03 -4.16
CA ALA A 22 -23.12 -12.72 -4.10
C ALA A 22 -22.85 -11.26 -3.71
N LYS A 23 -23.61 -10.30 -4.27
CA LYS A 23 -23.52 -8.88 -3.90
C LYS A 23 -23.95 -8.63 -2.45
N LEU A 24 -25.00 -9.30 -1.98
CA LEU A 24 -25.48 -9.19 -0.61
C LEU A 24 -24.44 -9.74 0.38
N ILE A 25 -23.92 -10.93 0.13
CA ILE A 25 -22.87 -11.57 0.96
C ILE A 25 -21.63 -10.68 0.99
N SER A 26 -21.18 -10.18 -0.16
CA SER A 26 -20.04 -9.26 -0.22
C SER A 26 -20.28 -7.98 0.57
N PHE A 27 -21.47 -7.38 0.47
CA PHE A 27 -21.83 -6.19 1.25
C PHE A 27 -21.83 -6.47 2.76
N VAL A 28 -22.45 -7.56 3.21
CA VAL A 28 -22.48 -7.95 4.62
C VAL A 28 -21.06 -8.19 5.13
N LEU A 29 -20.22 -8.89 4.36
CA LEU A 29 -18.83 -9.16 4.73
C LEU A 29 -18.04 -7.86 4.89
N VAL A 30 -18.18 -6.91 3.96
CA VAL A 30 -17.51 -5.60 4.04
C VAL A 30 -17.93 -4.84 5.29
N VAL A 31 -19.23 -4.83 5.62
CA VAL A 31 -19.73 -4.16 6.83
C VAL A 31 -19.20 -4.84 8.10
N LEU A 32 -19.21 -6.16 8.16
CA LEU A 32 -18.68 -6.91 9.30
C LEU A 32 -17.18 -6.64 9.51
N LEU A 33 -16.39 -6.65 8.43
CA LEU A 33 -14.97 -6.32 8.50
C LEU A 33 -14.72 -4.88 8.95
N LEU A 34 -15.49 -3.92 8.43
CA LEU A 34 -15.40 -2.51 8.86
C LEU A 34 -15.69 -2.34 10.35
N VAL A 35 -16.75 -2.98 10.85
CA VAL A 35 -17.12 -2.92 12.27
C VAL A 35 -16.07 -3.62 13.13
N PHE A 36 -15.63 -4.82 12.73
CA PHE A 36 -14.62 -5.58 13.46
C PHE A 36 -13.30 -4.83 13.57
N HIS A 37 -12.75 -4.34 12.46
CA HIS A 37 -11.50 -3.58 12.47
C HIS A 37 -11.64 -2.22 13.16
N GLY A 38 -12.80 -1.55 13.01
CA GLY A 38 -13.10 -0.32 13.73
C GLY A 38 -13.15 -0.54 15.25
N ALA A 39 -13.77 -1.63 15.71
CA ALA A 39 -13.81 -2.01 17.11
C ALA A 39 -12.42 -2.38 17.63
N LEU A 40 -11.68 -3.22 16.90
CA LEU A 40 -10.31 -3.61 17.25
C LEU A 40 -9.42 -2.37 17.44
N ARG A 41 -9.49 -1.40 16.52
CA ARG A 41 -8.72 -0.15 16.64
C ARG A 41 -9.16 0.72 17.81
N HIS A 42 -10.44 0.69 18.17
CA HIS A 42 -10.96 1.43 19.33
C HIS A 42 -10.52 0.81 20.66
N TYR A 43 -10.50 -0.53 20.75
CA TYR A 43 -10.16 -1.26 21.97
C TYR A 43 -8.65 -1.46 22.17
N ASP A 44 -7.91 -1.83 21.12
CA ASP A 44 -6.47 -2.11 21.21
C ASP A 44 -5.65 -0.84 21.47
N GLY A 45 -6.22 0.34 21.19
CA GLY A 45 -5.64 1.63 21.56
C GLY A 45 -4.16 1.75 21.16
N GLY A 46 -3.87 2.10 19.91
CA GLY A 46 -2.51 2.25 19.42
C GLY A 46 -2.47 3.13 18.18
N ASP A 47 -1.44 3.95 18.05
CA ASP A 47 -1.16 4.61 16.77
C ASP A 47 -0.26 3.72 15.91
N SER A 48 -0.17 4.04 14.62
CA SER A 48 0.69 3.28 13.70
C SER A 48 2.18 3.38 14.04
N CYS A 49 2.56 4.22 15.00
CA CYS A 49 3.93 4.36 15.48
C CYS A 49 4.25 3.42 16.63
N GLU A 50 3.29 3.21 17.53
CA GLU A 50 3.36 2.19 18.57
C GLU A 50 3.43 0.79 17.95
N TRP A 51 2.64 0.52 16.91
CA TRP A 51 2.72 -0.77 16.19
C TRP A 51 4.05 -0.98 15.48
N LEU A 52 4.62 0.08 14.87
CA LEU A 52 5.94 0.05 14.23
C LEU A 52 7.02 -0.43 15.21
N LEU A 53 7.00 0.10 16.44
CA LEU A 53 8.07 -0.13 17.42
C LEU A 53 7.84 -1.36 18.30
N SER A 54 6.62 -1.89 18.37
CA SER A 54 6.26 -3.00 19.27
C SER A 54 6.48 -4.36 18.62
N THR A 55 5.84 -4.63 17.48
CA THR A 55 5.76 -5.98 16.92
C THR A 55 5.85 -6.06 15.40
N GLY A 56 6.27 -7.21 14.89
CA GLY A 56 6.31 -7.50 13.46
C GLY A 56 6.73 -8.94 13.17
N ARG A 57 6.97 -9.23 11.89
CA ARG A 57 7.46 -10.52 11.40
C ARG A 57 8.30 -10.34 10.14
N TYR A 58 9.13 -11.33 9.82
CA TYR A 58 9.73 -11.38 8.49
C TYR A 58 8.76 -11.90 7.42
N LEU A 59 8.72 -11.20 6.29
CA LEU A 59 8.16 -11.67 5.03
C LEU A 59 9.31 -12.24 4.19
N GLY A 60 9.38 -13.57 4.12
CA GLY A 60 10.54 -14.26 3.54
C GLY A 60 11.80 -14.10 4.38
N GLU A 61 12.98 -14.05 3.76
CA GLU A 61 14.25 -14.11 4.50
C GLU A 61 14.76 -12.75 5.00
N ASN A 62 14.37 -11.63 4.38
CA ASN A 62 15.08 -10.35 4.58
C ASN A 62 14.19 -9.10 4.68
N VAL A 63 12.85 -9.24 4.67
CA VAL A 63 11.93 -8.10 4.68
C VAL A 63 11.15 -8.08 5.99
N TRP A 64 11.48 -7.15 6.88
CA TRP A 64 10.70 -6.95 8.10
C TRP A 64 9.39 -6.22 7.81
N GLN A 65 8.29 -6.74 8.32
CA GLN A 65 6.95 -6.19 8.21
C GLN A 65 6.42 -5.91 9.62
N PRO A 66 6.28 -4.64 10.03
CA PRO A 66 5.63 -4.29 11.28
C PRO A 66 4.15 -4.69 11.26
N TYR A 67 3.58 -4.86 12.44
CA TYR A 67 2.16 -5.11 12.56
C TYR A 67 1.34 -3.89 12.10
N GLY A 68 0.36 -4.11 11.24
CA GLY A 68 -0.67 -3.11 10.92
C GLY A 68 -0.26 -1.90 10.07
N CYS A 69 1.02 -1.71 9.75
CA CYS A 69 1.49 -0.58 8.93
C CYS A 69 2.67 -0.93 8.02
N MET A 70 2.88 -0.14 6.97
CA MET A 70 3.97 -0.31 6.00
C MET A 70 5.11 0.67 6.30
N MET A 71 6.33 0.15 6.39
CA MET A 71 7.54 1.00 6.46
C MET A 71 7.87 1.58 5.09
N HIS A 72 8.26 2.84 5.04
CA HIS A 72 8.92 3.43 3.89
C HIS A 72 10.41 3.05 3.86
N LYS A 73 10.93 2.79 2.66
CA LYS A 73 12.35 2.51 2.43
C LYS A 73 13.09 3.81 2.07
N TYR A 74 13.67 4.44 3.09
CA TYR A 74 14.44 5.67 2.98
C TYR A 74 15.64 5.57 2.05
N LYS A 75 15.76 6.55 1.17
CA LYS A 75 17.00 6.87 0.44
C LYS A 75 17.88 7.81 1.26
N SER A 76 19.17 7.85 0.92
CA SER A 76 20.16 8.76 1.54
C SER A 76 19.74 10.23 1.49
N THR A 77 19.22 10.69 0.35
CA THR A 77 18.78 12.08 0.15
C THR A 77 17.60 12.46 1.04
N GLU A 78 16.63 11.56 1.19
CA GLU A 78 15.46 11.73 2.05
C GLU A 78 15.87 11.74 3.53
N ALA A 79 16.74 10.81 3.93
CA ALA A 79 17.26 10.73 5.29
C ALA A 79 18.04 12.01 5.67
N LYS A 80 18.92 12.49 4.78
CA LYS A 80 19.64 13.76 4.96
C LYS A 80 18.69 14.94 5.10
N THR A 81 17.65 15.01 4.27
CA THR A 81 16.65 16.08 4.32
C THR A 81 15.89 16.07 5.63
N CYS A 82 15.47 14.90 6.12
CA CYS A 82 14.77 14.79 7.40
C CYS A 82 15.63 15.22 8.59
N LEU A 83 16.93 14.90 8.55
CA LEU A 83 17.84 15.06 9.68
C LEU A 83 18.68 16.35 9.62
N ALA A 84 18.55 17.17 8.57
CA ALA A 84 19.40 18.34 8.32
C ALA A 84 19.46 19.32 9.51
N GLU A 85 18.36 19.49 10.23
CA GLU A 85 18.26 20.40 11.38
C GLU A 85 18.13 19.66 12.72
N LYS A 86 18.34 18.34 12.73
CA LYS A 86 18.18 17.49 13.92
C LYS A 86 19.52 17.01 14.44
N ARG A 87 19.71 17.12 15.76
CA ARG A 87 20.80 16.48 16.49
C ARG A 87 20.33 15.13 16.99
N VAL A 88 20.95 14.07 16.47
CA VAL A 88 20.69 12.69 16.89
C VAL A 88 21.84 12.20 17.76
N ALA A 89 21.52 11.67 18.95
CA ALA A 89 22.49 11.10 19.88
C ALA A 89 22.17 9.63 20.16
N PHE A 90 23.20 8.78 20.05
CA PHE A 90 23.12 7.36 20.42
C PHE A 90 23.91 7.14 21.72
N VAL A 91 23.30 6.51 22.72
CA VAL A 91 23.88 6.35 24.06
C VAL A 91 23.75 4.90 24.51
N GLY A 92 24.87 4.22 24.74
CA GLY A 92 24.81 2.83 25.19
C GLY A 92 26.11 2.06 25.09
N ASP A 93 25.96 0.76 24.88
CA ASP A 93 27.05 -0.20 24.72
C ASP A 93 27.39 -0.48 23.23
N SER A 94 28.14 -1.57 22.98
CA SER A 94 28.55 -1.95 21.62
C SER A 94 27.40 -2.30 20.69
N ARG A 95 26.24 -2.73 21.21
CA ARG A 95 25.06 -3.08 20.40
C ARG A 95 24.38 -1.81 19.89
N ILE A 96 24.25 -0.80 20.75
CA ILE A 96 23.77 0.53 20.35
C ILE A 96 24.75 1.20 19.37
N ARG A 97 26.06 0.99 19.53
CA ARG A 97 27.06 1.44 18.56
C ARG A 97 26.89 0.80 17.18
N GLN A 98 26.58 -0.49 17.13
CA GLN A 98 26.32 -1.18 15.87
C GLN A 98 25.04 -0.68 15.18
N LEU A 99 24.00 -0.40 15.97
CA LEU A 99 22.78 0.23 15.48
C LEU A 99 23.06 1.65 14.94
N PHE A 100 23.89 2.42 15.62
CA PHE A 100 24.37 3.73 15.16
C PHE A 100 25.04 3.62 13.78
N TYR A 101 25.96 2.67 13.58
CA TYR A 101 26.59 2.49 12.26
C TYR A 101 25.58 2.12 11.16
N SER A 102 24.62 1.25 11.46
CA SER A 102 23.55 0.92 10.50
C SER A 102 22.65 2.12 10.21
N PHE A 103 22.38 2.98 11.20
CA PHE A 103 21.64 4.22 11.01
C PHE A 103 22.41 5.23 10.15
N VAL A 104 23.71 5.40 10.39
CA VAL A 104 24.59 6.23 9.56
C VAL A 104 24.66 5.71 8.12
N LYS A 105 24.73 4.39 7.90
CA LYS A 105 24.69 3.78 6.55
C LYS A 105 23.41 4.09 5.76
N VAL A 106 22.28 4.36 6.42
CA VAL A 106 21.06 4.82 5.72
C VAL A 106 21.25 6.23 5.16
N ILE A 107 22.00 7.07 5.86
CA ILE A 107 22.27 8.47 5.50
C ILE A 107 23.45 8.56 4.52
N GLU A 108 24.50 7.77 4.74
CA GLU A 108 25.74 7.75 3.96
C GLU A 108 26.13 6.30 3.63
N PRO A 109 25.59 5.73 2.54
CA PRO A 109 25.77 4.30 2.21
C PRO A 109 27.22 3.89 1.97
N ASP A 110 28.05 4.80 1.43
CA ASP A 110 29.44 4.52 1.04
C ASP A 110 30.42 4.63 2.22
N ARG A 111 29.96 5.05 3.39
CA ARG A 111 30.82 5.27 4.55
C ARG A 111 31.20 3.97 5.22
N ARG A 112 32.51 3.78 5.43
CA ARG A 112 33.05 2.63 6.19
C ARG A 112 32.85 2.83 7.69
N GLU A 113 32.74 1.73 8.43
CA GLU A 113 32.63 1.71 9.89
C GLU A 113 34.00 2.06 10.54
N ASP A 114 34.49 3.27 10.29
CA ASP A 114 35.75 3.74 10.86
C ASP A 114 35.48 4.30 12.27
N GLY A 115 36.19 3.78 13.28
CA GLY A 115 35.99 4.11 14.70
C GLY A 115 36.36 5.55 15.12
N ASN A 116 36.47 6.48 14.18
CA ASN A 116 36.78 7.89 14.43
C ASN A 116 35.52 8.76 14.44
N LYS A 117 35.58 9.85 15.22
CA LYS A 117 34.51 10.83 15.48
C LYS A 117 33.81 11.28 14.18
N VAL A 118 32.48 11.36 14.23
CA VAL A 118 31.66 11.75 13.08
C VAL A 118 31.60 13.27 13.00
N GLU A 119 32.39 13.87 12.11
CA GLU A 119 32.31 15.31 11.81
C GLU A 119 31.16 15.65 10.84
N MET A 120 29.87 15.44 11.23
CA MET A 120 28.70 16.20 10.70
C MET A 120 27.38 15.76 11.33
N PHE A 121 26.44 16.71 11.53
CA PHE A 121 25.01 16.65 11.97
C PHE A 121 24.57 15.64 13.06
N LEU A 122 24.97 14.37 12.97
CA LEU A 122 24.95 13.40 14.08
C LEU A 122 26.19 13.61 14.97
N LYS A 123 26.00 14.21 16.14
CA LYS A 123 27.05 14.23 17.16
C LYS A 123 27.10 12.89 17.88
N ASP A 124 28.04 12.08 17.43
CA ASP A 124 28.71 11.00 18.17
C ASP A 124 27.84 9.91 18.84
N PHE A 125 28.28 8.67 18.67
CA PHE A 125 27.91 7.61 19.60
C PHE A 125 28.60 7.87 20.96
N LEU A 126 27.82 7.87 22.04
CA LEU A 126 28.26 8.10 23.40
C LEU A 126 28.32 6.78 24.17
N TRP A 127 29.52 6.39 24.60
CA TRP A 127 29.76 5.14 25.32
C TRP A 127 29.34 5.26 26.79
N TYR A 128 28.12 4.82 27.08
CA TYR A 128 27.55 4.69 28.42
C TYR A 128 26.89 3.31 28.53
N PRO A 129 27.68 2.26 28.74
CA PRO A 129 27.21 0.88 28.57
C PRO A 129 26.29 0.39 29.71
N GLU A 130 26.19 1.15 30.80
CA GLU A 130 25.38 0.84 31.96
C GLU A 130 24.43 1.98 32.29
N ALA A 131 23.20 1.65 32.71
CA ALA A 131 22.24 2.62 33.23
C ALA A 131 22.62 2.99 34.68
N ASN A 132 23.62 3.85 34.84
CA ASN A 132 24.17 4.27 36.13
C ASN A 132 24.27 5.81 36.24
N ASN A 133 24.90 6.30 37.30
CA ASN A 133 25.07 7.74 37.54
C ASN A 133 25.78 8.48 36.40
N SER A 134 26.72 7.83 35.70
CA SER A 134 27.42 8.43 34.56
C SER A 134 26.46 8.73 33.41
N MET A 135 25.59 7.77 33.06
CA MET A 135 24.52 8.00 32.07
C MET A 135 23.54 9.08 32.54
N LYS A 136 23.16 9.04 33.83
CA LYS A 136 22.27 10.04 34.43
C LYS A 136 22.85 11.46 34.32
N GLU A 137 24.11 11.68 34.67
CA GLU A 137 24.79 12.96 34.58
C GLU A 137 24.81 13.50 33.14
N ARG A 138 25.04 12.62 32.16
CA ARG A 138 24.96 12.97 30.73
C ARG A 138 23.57 13.47 30.36
N LEU A 139 22.51 12.79 30.79
CA LEU A 139 21.12 13.19 30.52
C LEU A 139 20.77 14.51 31.20
N VAL A 140 21.16 14.68 32.47
CA VAL A 140 20.96 15.93 33.23
C VAL A 140 21.63 17.11 32.52
N SER A 141 22.84 16.91 31.97
CA SER A 141 23.55 17.98 31.24
C SER A 141 22.84 18.44 29.96
N TRP A 142 21.94 17.63 29.38
CA TRP A 142 21.12 18.03 28.22
C TRP A 142 19.83 18.77 28.62
N ILE A 143 19.42 18.65 29.89
CA ILE A 143 18.23 19.29 30.43
C ILE A 143 18.55 20.69 30.96
N GLN A 144 19.81 20.96 31.31
CA GLN A 144 20.24 22.27 31.80
C GLN A 144 20.01 23.39 30.77
N GLU A 145 19.59 24.55 31.26
CA GLU A 145 19.32 25.73 30.45
C GLU A 145 20.57 26.18 29.65
N GLY A 146 20.38 26.53 28.38
CA GLY A 146 21.47 26.88 27.47
C GLY A 146 22.24 25.70 26.88
N SER A 147 21.93 24.46 27.29
CA SER A 147 22.56 23.26 26.73
C SER A 147 22.05 22.94 25.32
N ALA A 148 22.97 22.43 24.51
CA ALA A 148 22.72 21.95 23.16
C ALA A 148 22.06 20.55 23.19
N LYS A 149 20.76 20.49 23.49
CA LYS A 149 19.99 19.22 23.63
C LYS A 149 19.76 18.48 22.30
N PRO A 150 19.90 17.15 22.23
CA PRO A 150 19.54 16.39 21.03
C PRO A 150 18.04 16.43 20.76
N ASP A 151 17.66 16.44 19.49
CA ASP A 151 16.26 16.34 19.03
C ASP A 151 15.78 14.88 19.01
N VAL A 152 16.72 13.95 18.86
CA VAL A 152 16.49 12.51 18.90
C VAL A 152 17.53 11.85 19.79
N VAL A 153 17.10 11.12 20.81
CA VAL A 153 17.97 10.36 21.72
C VAL A 153 17.61 8.89 21.65
N ILE A 154 18.59 8.04 21.33
CA ILE A 154 18.41 6.58 21.23
C ILE A 154 19.31 5.92 22.26
N LEU A 155 18.70 5.21 23.20
CA LEU A 155 19.38 4.64 24.36
C LEU A 155 19.20 3.14 24.47
N GLY A 156 20.18 2.45 25.04
CA GLY A 156 20.00 1.09 25.51
C GLY A 156 21.23 0.61 26.29
N ALA A 157 21.00 -0.01 27.44
CA ALA A 157 22.05 -0.51 28.31
C ALA A 157 21.50 -1.59 29.24
N ALA A 158 22.18 -2.73 29.31
CA ALA A 158 21.98 -3.76 30.34
C ALA A 158 23.08 -4.82 30.28
N THR A 159 23.55 -5.17 29.08
CA THR A 159 24.49 -6.28 28.87
C THR A 159 25.77 -6.15 29.70
N TRP A 160 26.27 -4.92 29.88
CA TRP A 160 27.44 -4.66 30.71
C TRP A 160 27.19 -4.83 32.20
N SER A 161 26.03 -4.41 32.70
CA SER A 161 25.65 -4.64 34.10
C SER A 161 25.53 -6.14 34.39
N ILE A 162 24.98 -6.93 33.46
CA ILE A 162 24.96 -8.39 33.56
C ILE A 162 26.39 -8.96 33.54
N LYS A 163 27.22 -8.51 32.60
CA LYS A 163 28.59 -9.01 32.42
C LYS A 163 29.49 -8.73 33.62
N LEU A 164 29.51 -7.49 34.11
CA LEU A 164 30.42 -7.05 35.17
C LEU A 164 30.05 -7.64 36.53
N HIS A 165 28.77 -7.95 36.75
CA HIS A 165 28.26 -8.44 38.03
C HIS A 165 27.72 -9.87 37.96
N GLY A 166 28.11 -10.64 36.94
CA GLY A 166 27.80 -12.07 36.84
C GLY A 166 26.30 -12.41 36.78
N GLY A 167 25.45 -11.48 36.35
CA GLY A 167 23.99 -11.68 36.27
C GLY A 167 23.29 -11.82 37.63
N SER A 168 23.83 -11.21 38.68
CA SER A 168 23.26 -11.31 40.03
C SER A 168 21.89 -10.62 40.18
N SER A 169 21.04 -11.14 41.07
CA SER A 169 19.72 -10.58 41.36
C SER A 169 19.81 -9.20 42.03
N GLU A 170 20.83 -9.00 42.87
CA GLU A 170 21.10 -7.70 43.52
C GLU A 170 21.38 -6.62 42.47
N THR A 171 22.13 -6.96 41.41
CA THR A 171 22.45 -6.04 40.32
C THR A 171 21.21 -5.70 39.51
N LEU A 172 20.29 -6.66 39.29
CA LEU A 172 19.00 -6.40 38.65
C LEU A 172 18.16 -5.39 39.47
N GLN A 173 18.16 -5.50 40.81
CA GLN A 173 17.48 -4.53 41.67
C GLN A 173 18.15 -3.15 41.62
N GLN A 174 19.49 -3.11 41.61
CA GLN A 174 20.23 -1.84 41.44
C GLN A 174 19.94 -1.20 40.09
N TYR A 175 19.90 -2.00 39.02
CA TYR A 175 19.51 -1.56 37.68
C TYR A 175 18.11 -0.95 37.68
N LYS A 176 17.14 -1.59 38.34
CA LYS A 176 15.78 -1.04 38.50
C LYS A 176 15.79 0.33 39.20
N VAL A 177 16.52 0.47 40.29
CA VAL A 177 16.63 1.74 41.04
C VAL A 177 17.28 2.82 40.19
N ASN A 178 18.39 2.51 39.53
CA ASN A 178 19.10 3.47 38.68
C ASN A 178 18.27 3.89 37.47
N LEU A 179 17.62 2.93 36.80
CA LEU A 179 16.76 3.21 35.66
C LEU A 179 15.54 4.04 36.08
N THR A 180 14.97 3.80 37.26
CA THR A 180 13.91 4.65 37.83
C THR A 180 14.39 6.09 38.02
N ALA A 181 15.61 6.29 38.51
CA ALA A 181 16.20 7.61 38.65
C ALA A 181 16.51 8.29 37.30
N ILE A 182 16.82 7.51 36.26
CA ILE A 182 17.07 7.99 34.89
C ILE A 182 15.75 8.32 34.17
N ALA A 183 14.68 7.55 34.41
CA ALA A 183 13.40 7.67 33.71
C ALA A 183 12.79 9.07 33.80
N VAL A 184 12.90 9.73 34.96
CA VAL A 184 12.43 11.12 35.15
C VAL A 184 13.11 12.09 34.20
N HIS A 185 14.41 11.90 33.94
CA HIS A 185 15.17 12.73 33.01
C HIS A 185 14.84 12.41 31.55
N LEU A 186 14.59 11.14 31.23
CA LEU A 186 14.15 10.73 29.90
C LEU A 186 12.78 11.29 29.54
N GLU A 187 11.81 11.27 30.46
CA GLU A 187 10.50 11.89 30.26
C GLU A 187 10.62 13.40 29.98
N ARG A 188 11.48 14.10 30.73
CA ARG A 188 11.71 15.53 30.50
C ARG A 188 12.36 15.82 29.14
N LEU A 189 13.25 14.95 28.66
CA LEU A 189 13.79 15.06 27.30
C LEU A 189 12.71 14.78 26.24
N ALA A 190 11.78 13.88 26.53
CA ALA A 190 10.69 13.51 25.63
C ALA A 190 9.58 14.58 25.52
N GLU A 191 9.60 15.63 26.34
CA GLU A 191 8.68 16.77 26.21
C GLU A 191 8.97 17.59 24.94
N ASP A 192 10.25 17.71 24.56
CA ASP A 192 10.70 18.56 23.44
C ASP A 192 11.31 17.77 22.27
N GLY A 193 11.56 16.48 22.46
CA GLY A 193 12.28 15.64 21.49
C GLY A 193 11.79 14.21 21.49
N GLU A 194 12.44 13.40 20.66
CA GLU A 194 12.10 11.99 20.48
C GLU A 194 13.08 11.11 21.27
N VAL A 195 12.59 10.36 22.26
CA VAL A 195 13.42 9.51 23.12
C VAL A 195 13.05 8.06 22.92
N TYR A 196 14.03 7.24 22.52
CA TYR A 196 13.87 5.81 22.26
C TYR A 196 14.69 5.00 23.26
N TRP A 197 14.07 3.97 23.84
CA TRP A 197 14.77 2.95 24.62
C TRP A 197 14.73 1.61 23.87
N ILE A 198 15.90 1.16 23.42
CA ILE A 198 16.09 -0.09 22.71
C ILE A 198 16.08 -1.23 23.73
N LEU A 199 15.09 -2.11 23.63
CA LEU A 199 15.08 -3.34 24.42
C LEU A 199 16.26 -4.21 24.01
N GLN A 200 16.85 -4.89 24.98
CA GLN A 200 18.02 -5.71 24.74
C GLN A 200 17.66 -6.84 23.78
N ASP A 201 18.35 -6.97 22.66
CA ASP A 201 18.13 -8.07 21.72
C ASP A 201 18.65 -9.40 22.32
N PRO A 202 18.19 -10.58 21.86
CA PRO A 202 18.70 -11.87 22.33
C PRO A 202 20.20 -12.06 22.04
N VAL A 203 20.77 -13.10 22.64
CA VAL A 203 22.14 -13.59 22.39
C VAL A 203 22.11 -15.05 21.96
N ASN A 204 23.06 -15.44 21.12
CA ASN A 204 23.31 -16.86 20.84
C ASN A 204 24.29 -17.36 21.91
N GLU A 205 23.74 -17.97 22.96
CA GLU A 205 24.48 -18.36 24.16
C GLU A 205 25.62 -19.34 23.88
N GLU A 206 25.47 -20.20 22.86
CA GLU A 206 26.51 -21.17 22.47
C GLU A 206 27.71 -20.51 21.79
N ALA A 207 27.49 -19.41 21.07
CA ALA A 207 28.51 -18.67 20.36
C ALA A 207 29.21 -17.61 21.23
N LEU A 208 28.73 -17.38 22.46
CA LEU A 208 29.34 -16.41 23.37
C LEU A 208 30.71 -16.90 23.87
N SER A 209 31.67 -15.97 23.90
CA SER A 209 32.95 -16.18 24.56
C SER A 209 32.79 -16.42 26.07
N GLU A 210 33.73 -17.14 26.69
CA GLU A 210 33.68 -17.48 28.14
C GLU A 210 33.44 -16.25 29.04
N ASN A 211 34.05 -15.12 28.71
CA ASN A 211 33.91 -13.86 29.45
C ASN A 211 32.54 -13.16 29.28
N ARG A 212 31.61 -13.74 28.51
CA ARG A 212 30.26 -13.23 28.25
C ARG A 212 29.17 -14.26 28.59
N LYS A 213 29.52 -15.48 28.99
CA LYS A 213 28.55 -16.56 29.28
C LYS A 213 27.54 -16.25 30.39
N MET A 214 27.83 -15.29 31.26
CA MET A 214 26.87 -14.81 32.24
C MET A 214 25.69 -14.05 31.61
N ILE A 215 25.81 -13.57 30.37
CA ILE A 215 24.74 -12.93 29.61
C ILE A 215 23.87 -14.02 28.99
N THR A 216 22.76 -14.34 29.64
CA THR A 216 21.77 -15.30 29.13
C THR A 216 20.52 -14.60 28.63
N ASN A 217 19.76 -15.25 27.74
CA ASN A 217 18.49 -14.71 27.26
C ASN A 217 17.47 -14.53 28.39
N GLN A 218 17.51 -15.38 29.41
CA GLN A 218 16.70 -15.24 30.62
C GLN A 218 17.06 -13.95 31.38
N GLN A 219 18.35 -13.66 31.56
CA GLN A 219 18.78 -12.40 32.19
C GLN A 219 18.34 -11.20 31.37
N LEU A 220 18.52 -11.24 30.05
CA LEU A 220 18.09 -10.14 29.17
C LEU A 220 16.59 -9.89 29.25
N GLU A 221 15.77 -10.93 29.38
CA GLU A 221 14.33 -10.78 29.56
C GLU A 221 13.99 -10.10 30.89
N LEU A 222 14.61 -10.50 32.00
CA LEU A 222 14.41 -9.86 33.31
C LEU A 222 14.75 -8.36 33.28
N TYR A 223 15.85 -7.98 32.62
CA TYR A 223 16.24 -6.58 32.48
C TYR A 223 15.29 -5.80 31.56
N ASN A 224 14.78 -6.44 30.50
CA ASN A 224 13.76 -5.85 29.63
C ASN A 224 12.43 -5.65 30.36
N GLU A 225 11.97 -6.62 31.15
CA GLU A 225 10.76 -6.49 31.97
C GLU A 225 10.87 -5.31 32.95
N VAL A 226 12.04 -5.15 33.59
CA VAL A 226 12.32 -3.99 34.44
C VAL A 226 12.26 -2.69 33.63
N ALA A 227 12.88 -2.64 32.45
CA ALA A 227 12.87 -1.46 31.60
C ALA A 227 11.46 -1.08 31.14
N VAL A 228 10.68 -2.05 30.68
CA VAL A 228 9.27 -1.89 30.30
C VAL A 228 8.45 -1.38 31.49
N GLY A 229 8.58 -2.02 32.65
CA GLY A 229 7.82 -1.65 33.85
C GLY A 229 8.14 -0.24 34.35
N VAL A 230 9.41 0.17 34.33
CA VAL A 230 9.84 1.51 34.78
C VAL A 230 9.45 2.58 33.78
N LEU A 231 9.73 2.37 32.49
CA LEU A 231 9.54 3.40 31.47
C LEU A 231 8.06 3.57 31.09
N ASN A 232 7.27 2.48 31.02
CA ASN A 232 5.82 2.62 30.83
C ASN A 232 5.10 3.13 32.09
N GLY A 233 5.63 2.84 33.29
CA GLY A 233 5.01 3.18 34.57
C GLY A 233 5.17 4.64 35.00
N SER A 234 5.98 5.44 34.31
CA SER A 234 6.37 6.80 34.71
C SER A 234 5.22 7.83 34.67
N LYS A 235 4.02 7.48 34.17
CA LYS A 235 2.82 8.32 34.23
C LYS A 235 1.60 7.54 34.70
N HIS A 236 1.02 7.95 35.84
CA HIS A 236 -0.21 7.36 36.38
C HIS A 236 -1.50 7.77 35.65
N VAL A 237 -1.45 8.67 34.65
CA VAL A 237 -2.66 9.19 33.95
C VAL A 237 -2.46 9.44 32.44
N GLY A 238 -1.30 9.08 31.85
CA GLY A 238 -1.05 9.32 30.42
C GLY A 238 0.05 8.42 29.83
N ARG A 239 0.18 8.38 28.51
CA ARG A 239 1.24 7.60 27.83
C ARG A 239 2.62 8.20 28.13
N SER A 240 3.60 7.33 28.44
CA SER A 240 5.02 7.69 28.60
C SER A 240 5.53 8.39 27.33
N GLY A 241 6.36 9.42 27.51
CA GLY A 241 7.04 10.07 26.38
C GLY A 241 8.18 9.23 25.79
N VAL A 242 8.66 8.24 26.54
CA VAL A 242 9.76 7.36 26.13
C VAL A 242 9.23 6.20 25.28
N LYS A 243 9.74 6.06 24.06
CA LYS A 243 9.32 5.04 23.10
C LYS A 243 10.17 3.78 23.24
N LEU A 244 9.54 2.67 23.63
CA LEU A 244 10.21 1.36 23.67
C LEU A 244 10.32 0.77 22.27
N VAL A 245 11.51 0.31 21.88
CA VAL A 245 11.74 -0.34 20.58
C VAL A 245 11.89 -1.84 20.78
N ALA A 246 10.76 -2.55 20.79
CA ALA A 246 10.69 -4.00 20.95
C ALA A 246 10.76 -4.76 19.62
N ALA A 247 10.34 -4.15 18.51
CA ALA A 247 10.35 -4.77 17.19
C ALA A 247 11.77 -5.16 16.72
N SER A 248 12.81 -4.41 17.12
CA SER A 248 14.21 -4.78 16.88
C SER A 248 14.57 -6.11 17.54
N ARG A 249 14.17 -6.30 18.82
CA ARG A 249 14.37 -7.55 19.55
C ARG A 249 13.65 -8.72 18.89
N GLN A 250 12.41 -8.51 18.41
CA GLN A 250 11.67 -9.55 17.70
C GLN A 250 12.36 -9.98 16.41
N ALA A 251 12.83 -9.03 15.60
CA ALA A 251 13.60 -9.34 14.40
C ALA A 251 14.90 -10.10 14.74
N ALA A 252 15.55 -9.74 15.86
CA ALA A 252 16.74 -10.42 16.33
C ALA A 252 16.48 -11.86 16.82
N LEU A 253 15.32 -12.18 17.41
CA LEU A 253 14.98 -13.55 17.84
C LEU A 253 15.01 -14.55 16.67
N GLU A 254 14.65 -14.12 15.47
CA GLU A 254 14.66 -14.98 14.28
C GLU A 254 16.06 -15.13 13.63
N THR A 255 16.99 -14.22 13.94
CA THR A 255 18.26 -14.08 13.20
C THR A 255 19.52 -14.21 14.06
N ILE A 256 19.39 -14.25 15.39
CA ILE A 256 20.52 -14.26 16.32
C ILE A 256 21.46 -15.46 16.15
N THR A 257 20.96 -16.58 15.64
CA THR A 257 21.78 -17.77 15.34
C THR A 257 22.85 -17.50 14.27
N GLN A 258 22.70 -16.45 13.46
CA GLN A 258 23.66 -16.00 12.45
C GLN A 258 24.74 -15.06 13.03
N SER A 259 24.71 -14.78 14.33
CA SER A 259 25.70 -13.93 15.00
C SER A 259 27.09 -14.59 15.02
N GLU A 260 28.13 -13.84 14.65
CA GLU A 260 29.52 -14.33 14.65
C GLU A 260 30.11 -14.51 16.05
N ASP A 261 29.72 -13.66 17.01
CA ASP A 261 30.28 -13.63 18.38
C ASP A 261 29.24 -13.87 19.48
N GLY A 262 28.05 -14.30 19.07
CA GLY A 262 26.88 -14.57 19.90
C GLY A 262 26.20 -13.34 20.52
N LEU A 263 26.79 -12.15 20.44
CA LEU A 263 26.27 -10.93 21.07
C LEU A 263 25.75 -9.92 20.04
N HIS A 264 26.48 -9.75 18.95
CA HIS A 264 26.24 -8.72 17.95
C HIS A 264 25.34 -9.24 16.82
N LEU A 265 24.41 -8.38 16.39
CA LEU A 265 23.41 -8.77 15.40
C LEU A 265 23.97 -8.76 13.97
N PRO A 266 23.48 -9.65 13.08
CA PRO A 266 23.80 -9.61 11.66
C PRO A 266 23.34 -8.27 11.03
N GLU A 267 24.01 -7.84 9.97
CA GLU A 267 23.74 -6.55 9.32
C GLU A 267 22.30 -6.40 8.83
N SER A 268 21.69 -7.48 8.34
CA SER A 268 20.29 -7.52 7.91
C SER A 268 19.33 -7.06 9.02
N THR A 269 19.53 -7.56 10.24
CA THR A 269 18.70 -7.23 11.41
C THR A 269 19.01 -5.84 11.95
N ARG A 270 20.29 -5.43 11.97
CA ARG A 270 20.66 -4.06 12.37
C ARG A 270 20.03 -3.01 11.45
N LYS A 271 19.92 -3.32 10.16
CA LYS A 271 19.23 -2.49 9.18
C LYS A 271 17.74 -2.36 9.49
N VAL A 272 17.08 -3.41 9.99
CA VAL A 272 15.69 -3.33 10.47
C VAL A 272 15.58 -2.28 11.59
N GLY A 273 16.42 -2.37 12.62
CA GLY A 273 16.45 -1.39 13.71
C GLY A 273 16.64 0.06 13.22
N ALA A 274 17.58 0.29 12.30
CA ALA A 274 17.80 1.60 11.70
C ALA A 274 16.56 2.11 10.93
N MET A 275 15.90 1.23 10.16
CA MET A 275 14.69 1.57 9.40
C MET A 275 13.48 1.85 10.30
N LEU A 276 13.34 1.13 11.43
CA LEU A 276 12.31 1.40 12.44
C LEU A 276 12.46 2.82 13.00
N LEU A 277 13.68 3.17 13.43
CA LEU A 277 13.99 4.50 13.96
C LEU A 277 13.78 5.60 12.91
N MET A 278 14.22 5.39 11.68
CA MET A 278 14.04 6.36 10.59
C MET A 278 12.55 6.59 10.30
N ASN A 279 11.76 5.52 10.18
CA ASN A 279 10.32 5.65 9.96
C ASN A 279 9.62 6.37 11.13
N SER A 280 10.04 6.10 12.37
CA SER A 280 9.47 6.79 13.54
C SER A 280 9.81 8.27 13.58
N ALA A 281 11.06 8.64 13.32
CA ALA A 281 11.53 10.02 13.43
C ALA A 281 11.18 10.91 12.22
N CYS A 282 10.99 10.33 11.02
CA CYS A 282 10.92 11.08 9.77
C CYS A 282 9.57 11.02 9.05
N ASN A 283 8.75 9.97 9.23
CA ASN A 283 7.51 9.83 8.46
C ASN A 283 6.50 10.96 8.71
N LYS A 284 6.48 11.53 9.92
CA LYS A 284 5.63 12.69 10.26
C LYS A 284 5.98 13.94 9.44
N LEU A 285 7.26 14.10 9.10
CA LEU A 285 7.79 15.24 8.35
C LEU A 285 7.67 15.02 6.83
N LEU A 286 8.24 13.92 6.31
CA LEU A 286 8.31 13.67 4.87
C LEU A 286 7.01 13.14 4.26
N ARG A 287 6.19 12.43 5.06
CA ARG A 287 4.90 11.84 4.64
C ARG A 287 5.01 11.02 3.33
N PRO A 288 5.88 10.00 3.29
CA PRO A 288 6.09 9.19 2.09
C PRO A 288 4.81 8.49 1.64
N ILE A 289 4.63 8.33 0.32
CA ILE A 289 3.40 7.81 -0.30
C ILE A 289 3.27 6.28 -0.11
N ASP A 290 4.39 5.58 -0.05
CA ASP A 290 4.54 4.13 0.05
C ASP A 290 4.67 3.61 1.49
N GLY A 291 4.75 4.51 2.48
CA GLY A 291 4.73 4.19 3.90
C GLY A 291 3.41 4.58 4.57
N SER A 292 3.06 3.91 5.67
CA SER A 292 1.89 4.24 6.49
C SER A 292 2.17 4.27 8.01
N CYS A 293 3.32 3.77 8.46
CA CYS A 293 3.71 3.83 9.86
C CYS A 293 4.05 5.26 10.32
N CYS A 294 3.72 5.63 11.56
CA CYS A 294 4.02 6.94 12.17
C CYS A 294 3.61 8.17 11.32
N GLN A 295 2.54 8.04 10.53
CA GLN A 295 2.00 9.15 9.75
C GLN A 295 0.74 9.70 10.42
N THR A 296 0.65 11.02 10.48
CA THR A 296 -0.60 11.70 10.85
C THR A 296 -1.52 11.77 9.64
N LEU A 297 -2.79 11.39 9.80
CA LEU A 297 -3.78 11.53 8.74
C LEU A 297 -3.82 12.99 8.25
N PRO A 298 -3.59 13.25 6.95
CA PRO A 298 -3.67 14.61 6.44
C PRO A 298 -5.11 15.13 6.57
N PRO A 299 -5.30 16.41 6.88
CA PRO A 299 -6.64 17.01 6.91
C PRO A 299 -7.26 16.96 5.51
N LEU A 300 -8.58 16.80 5.45
CA LEU A 300 -9.32 16.76 4.17
C LEU A 300 -9.11 18.05 3.37
N ASN A 301 -8.70 17.90 2.12
CA ASN A 301 -8.57 19.02 1.17
C ASN A 301 -9.93 19.64 0.86
N LEU A 302 -9.93 20.90 0.40
CA LEU A 302 -11.17 21.59 0.00
C LEU A 302 -11.95 20.79 -1.04
N LEU A 303 -11.25 20.22 -2.04
CA LEU A 303 -11.87 19.42 -3.09
C LEU A 303 -12.54 18.14 -2.55
N GLN A 304 -11.90 17.46 -1.61
CA GLN A 304 -12.46 16.28 -0.95
C GLN A 304 -13.67 16.64 -0.09
N LYS A 305 -13.62 17.76 0.65
CA LYS A 305 -14.77 18.28 1.42
C LYS A 305 -15.95 18.58 0.51
N LEU A 306 -15.73 19.31 -0.58
CA LEU A 306 -16.78 19.63 -1.56
C LEU A 306 -17.40 18.36 -2.17
N THR A 307 -16.56 17.37 -2.48
CA THR A 307 -17.00 16.09 -3.05
C THR A 307 -17.80 15.27 -2.04
N ALA A 308 -17.38 15.24 -0.78
CA ALA A 308 -18.14 14.62 0.31
C ALA A 308 -19.50 15.30 0.49
N CYS A 309 -19.54 16.65 0.52
CA CYS A 309 -20.78 17.42 0.57
C CYS A 309 -21.70 17.13 -0.62
N PHE A 310 -21.15 17.00 -1.83
CA PHE A 310 -21.92 16.66 -3.03
C PHE A 310 -22.58 15.29 -2.94
N PHE A 311 -21.84 14.25 -2.51
CA PHE A 311 -22.40 12.91 -2.34
C PHE A 311 -23.42 12.85 -1.20
N LEU A 312 -23.14 13.48 -0.07
CA LEU A 312 -24.07 13.56 1.06
C LEU A 312 -25.35 14.32 0.70
N GLY A 313 -25.23 15.47 0.04
CA GLY A 313 -26.38 16.24 -0.45
C GLY A 313 -27.22 15.43 -1.44
N SER A 314 -26.58 14.69 -2.35
CA SER A 314 -27.29 13.80 -3.28
C SER A 314 -28.04 12.67 -2.55
N ALA A 315 -27.46 12.12 -1.49
CA ALA A 315 -28.12 11.11 -0.66
C ALA A 315 -29.32 11.67 0.11
N VAL A 316 -29.20 12.89 0.65
CA VAL A 316 -30.32 13.59 1.32
C VAL A 316 -31.45 13.87 0.34
N VAL A 317 -31.16 14.41 -0.85
CA VAL A 317 -32.17 14.64 -1.88
C VAL A 317 -32.85 13.33 -2.29
N PHE A 318 -32.08 12.24 -2.46
CA PHE A 318 -32.66 10.92 -2.71
C PHE A 318 -33.61 10.47 -1.59
N ALA A 319 -33.21 10.62 -0.33
CA ALA A 319 -34.04 10.26 0.83
C ALA A 319 -35.32 11.09 0.90
N VAL A 320 -35.25 12.40 0.66
CA VAL A 320 -36.41 13.31 0.61
C VAL A 320 -37.35 12.93 -0.52
N LEU A 321 -36.85 12.72 -1.75
CA LEU A 321 -37.68 12.28 -2.89
C LEU A 321 -38.27 10.87 -2.67
N HIS A 322 -37.54 10.00 -1.96
CA HIS A 322 -38.03 8.69 -1.58
C HIS A 322 -39.20 8.82 -0.59
N PHE A 323 -39.04 9.60 0.47
CA PHE A 323 -40.06 9.84 1.50
C PHE A 323 -41.30 10.55 0.94
N LEU A 324 -41.12 11.64 0.19
CA LEU A 324 -42.22 12.39 -0.45
C LEU A 324 -42.96 11.54 -1.49
N GLY A 325 -42.25 10.65 -2.19
CA GLY A 325 -42.85 9.75 -3.19
C GLY A 325 -43.50 8.50 -2.59
N ASN A 326 -43.14 8.08 -1.38
CA ASN A 326 -43.77 6.94 -0.70
C ASN A 326 -45.17 7.29 -0.17
N ASN A 327 -45.49 8.59 -0.05
CA ASN A 327 -46.82 9.09 0.33
C ASN A 327 -47.84 9.11 -0.83
N ARG A 328 -47.44 8.88 -2.09
CA ARG A 328 -48.37 8.78 -3.24
C ARG A 328 -48.43 7.34 -3.76
N HIS A 329 -49.43 6.60 -3.26
CA HIS A 329 -49.95 5.31 -3.74
C HIS A 329 -48.95 4.17 -4.07
N ARG A 330 -48.84 3.19 -3.16
CA ARG A 330 -48.62 1.78 -3.53
C ARG A 330 -49.91 1.23 -4.14
N ARG A 331 -49.96 1.00 -5.46
CA ARG A 331 -50.75 -0.10 -6.03
C ARG A 331 -49.82 -1.29 -6.22
N PRO A 332 -50.12 -2.47 -5.67
CA PRO A 332 -49.30 -3.66 -5.89
C PRO A 332 -49.50 -4.14 -7.33
N VAL A 333 -48.40 -4.25 -8.08
CA VAL A 333 -48.34 -5.00 -9.34
C VAL A 333 -47.83 -6.41 -8.99
N PRO A 334 -48.46 -7.50 -9.47
CA PRO A 334 -48.00 -8.85 -9.17
C PRO A 334 -46.60 -9.10 -9.76
N THR A 335 -45.77 -9.82 -9.01
CA THR A 335 -44.46 -10.31 -9.42
C THR A 335 -44.62 -11.49 -10.38
N ASP A 336 -44.41 -11.27 -11.68
CA ASP A 336 -44.13 -12.36 -12.61
C ASP A 336 -42.66 -12.79 -12.48
N VAL A 337 -42.50 -14.01 -11.98
CA VAL A 337 -41.26 -14.76 -11.89
C VAL A 337 -41.06 -15.45 -13.24
N GLU A 338 -40.23 -14.87 -14.12
CA GLU A 338 -39.41 -15.51 -15.17
C GLU A 338 -39.20 -14.55 -16.34
N SER A 339 -38.00 -13.95 -16.42
CA SER A 339 -37.44 -13.44 -17.67
C SER A 339 -35.95 -13.24 -17.45
N LEU A 340 -35.23 -14.35 -17.57
CA LEU A 340 -33.78 -14.45 -17.60
C LEU A 340 -33.36 -14.38 -19.08
N GLU A 341 -33.64 -13.24 -19.72
CA GLU A 341 -33.01 -12.88 -20.99
C GLU A 341 -32.55 -11.43 -20.89
N GLU A 342 -31.25 -11.23 -21.14
CA GLU A 342 -30.65 -9.93 -21.33
C GLU A 342 -31.49 -9.10 -22.31
N LYS A 343 -32.11 -8.03 -21.81
CA LYS A 343 -32.73 -7.04 -22.66
C LYS A 343 -31.62 -6.38 -23.49
N LYS A 344 -31.49 -6.83 -24.74
CA LYS A 344 -30.86 -6.13 -25.87
C LYS A 344 -31.13 -4.62 -25.74
N PRO A 345 -30.16 -3.72 -25.97
CA PRO A 345 -30.38 -2.29 -25.75
C PRO A 345 -31.39 -1.78 -26.77
N ALA A 346 -32.66 -1.73 -26.36
CA ALA A 346 -33.73 -1.15 -27.13
C ALA A 346 -33.53 0.38 -27.13
N SER A 347 -33.44 0.94 -28.32
CA SER A 347 -33.55 2.36 -28.59
C SER A 347 -34.91 2.87 -28.12
N ALA A 348 -34.98 3.41 -26.90
CA ALA A 348 -35.94 4.41 -26.47
C ALA A 348 -35.58 4.82 -25.04
N ALA A 349 -35.18 6.07 -24.86
CA ALA A 349 -34.98 6.65 -23.54
C ALA A 349 -36.33 6.65 -22.79
N VAL A 350 -36.54 5.65 -21.93
CA VAL A 350 -37.56 5.76 -20.87
C VAL A 350 -37.20 7.01 -20.06
N PRO A 351 -38.15 7.94 -19.79
CA PRO A 351 -37.87 9.13 -19.02
C PRO A 351 -37.26 8.71 -17.68
N LEU A 352 -36.01 9.09 -17.46
CA LEU A 352 -35.29 8.76 -16.24
C LEU A 352 -36.05 9.43 -15.10
N GLY A 353 -36.72 8.64 -14.25
CA GLY A 353 -37.46 9.19 -13.12
C GLY A 353 -36.54 10.06 -12.27
N GLN A 354 -37.04 11.19 -11.75
CA GLN A 354 -36.23 12.19 -11.04
C GLN A 354 -35.37 11.62 -9.90
N LYS A 355 -35.71 10.43 -9.36
CA LYS A 355 -34.95 9.73 -8.31
C LYS A 355 -33.70 8.98 -8.81
N ALA A 356 -33.69 8.55 -10.07
CA ALA A 356 -32.65 7.70 -10.64
C ALA A 356 -31.23 8.30 -10.62
N PRO A 357 -31.00 9.58 -10.98
CA PRO A 357 -29.66 10.15 -10.94
C PRO A 357 -29.12 10.24 -9.51
N PHE A 358 -29.95 10.66 -8.55
CA PHE A 358 -29.56 10.72 -7.14
C PHE A 358 -29.30 9.33 -6.54
N GLN A 359 -30.04 8.31 -6.96
CA GLN A 359 -29.76 6.93 -6.57
C GLN A 359 -28.40 6.46 -7.08
N ALA A 360 -28.06 6.77 -8.34
CA ALA A 360 -26.77 6.42 -8.92
C ALA A 360 -25.61 7.15 -8.22
N LEU A 361 -25.79 8.44 -7.92
CA LEU A 361 -24.81 9.25 -7.17
C LEU A 361 -24.62 8.74 -5.74
N CYS A 362 -25.69 8.35 -5.05
CA CYS A 362 -25.61 7.76 -3.71
C CYS A 362 -24.81 6.44 -3.73
N ARG A 363 -25.10 5.54 -4.69
CA ARG A 363 -24.33 4.30 -4.87
C ARG A 363 -22.86 4.58 -5.16
N MET A 364 -22.57 5.57 -6.01
CA MET A 364 -21.19 5.98 -6.29
C MET A 364 -20.50 6.51 -5.03
N GLY A 365 -21.18 7.37 -4.25
CA GLY A 365 -20.66 7.92 -3.00
C GLY A 365 -20.29 6.83 -1.99
N ILE A 366 -21.10 5.78 -1.86
CA ILE A 366 -20.80 4.63 -0.99
C ILE A 366 -19.54 3.89 -1.47
N ILE A 367 -19.42 3.62 -2.78
CA ILE A 367 -18.25 2.92 -3.35
C ILE A 367 -16.98 3.78 -3.16
N MET A 368 -17.07 5.08 -3.44
CA MET A 368 -15.95 6.00 -3.26
C MET A 368 -15.56 6.15 -1.78
N GLY A 369 -16.55 6.20 -0.87
CA GLY A 369 -16.33 6.19 0.56
C GLY A 369 -15.60 4.92 1.01
N TYR A 370 -16.00 3.74 0.51
CA TYR A 370 -15.30 2.49 0.78
C TYR A 370 -13.84 2.53 0.31
N PHE A 371 -13.57 2.97 -0.92
CA PHE A 371 -12.19 3.11 -1.41
C PHE A 371 -11.37 4.09 -0.59
N TYR A 372 -11.96 5.21 -0.19
CA TYR A 372 -11.31 6.18 0.69
C TYR A 372 -10.95 5.55 2.05
N LEU A 373 -11.85 4.74 2.63
CA LEU A 373 -11.59 4.05 3.89
C LEU A 373 -10.51 2.98 3.79
N CYS A 374 -10.43 2.26 2.66
CA CYS A 374 -9.41 1.24 2.44
C CYS A 374 -8.01 1.81 2.23
N ASP A 375 -7.89 2.95 1.54
CA ASP A 375 -6.58 3.49 1.15
C ASP A 375 -6.11 4.63 2.06
N ARG A 376 -7.00 5.59 2.36
CA ARG A 376 -6.66 6.84 3.05
C ARG A 376 -6.97 6.84 4.53
N ALA A 377 -7.95 6.06 4.97
CA ALA A 377 -8.18 5.86 6.40
C ALA A 377 -7.33 4.70 6.93
N ASP A 378 -7.04 4.74 8.23
CA ASP A 378 -6.31 3.68 8.91
C ASP A 378 -7.26 2.62 9.52
N VAL A 379 -8.46 2.46 8.95
CA VAL A 379 -9.43 1.47 9.43
C VAL A 379 -8.92 0.06 9.16
N PHE A 380 -8.32 -0.14 7.99
CA PHE A 380 -7.76 -1.43 7.61
C PHE A 380 -6.24 -1.45 7.81
N MET A 381 -5.74 -2.59 8.28
CA MET A 381 -4.31 -2.85 8.41
C MET A 381 -3.64 -2.82 7.04
N LYS A 382 -2.45 -2.21 6.97
CA LYS A 382 -1.66 -2.11 5.74
C LYS A 382 -0.42 -2.98 5.83
N GLU A 383 -0.15 -3.73 4.76
CA GLU A 383 0.96 -4.68 4.68
C GLU A 383 1.64 -4.57 3.31
N HIS A 384 2.97 -4.74 3.29
CA HIS A 384 3.73 -4.79 2.05
C HIS A 384 3.36 -6.00 1.22
N LYS A 385 3.30 -5.81 -0.10
CA LYS A 385 3.09 -6.92 -1.02
C LYS A 385 4.36 -7.76 -1.07
N PHE A 386 4.23 -9.04 -0.77
CA PHE A 386 5.34 -9.99 -0.81
C PHE A 386 5.08 -11.08 -1.85
N TYR A 387 5.97 -11.17 -2.84
CA TYR A 387 5.83 -12.15 -3.91
C TYR A 387 6.28 -13.52 -3.45
N THR A 388 5.40 -14.51 -3.63
CA THR A 388 5.75 -15.93 -3.63
C THR A 388 5.18 -16.60 -4.87
N HIS A 389 5.88 -17.62 -5.38
CA HIS A 389 5.40 -18.38 -6.53
C HIS A 389 4.01 -18.97 -6.27
N SER A 390 3.78 -19.51 -5.08
CA SER A 390 2.50 -20.09 -4.68
C SER A 390 1.37 -19.05 -4.67
N ALA A 391 1.60 -17.86 -4.10
CA ALA A 391 0.59 -16.80 -4.05
C ALA A 391 0.17 -16.28 -5.45
N PHE A 392 1.03 -16.41 -6.46
CA PHE A 392 0.70 -16.02 -7.84
C PHE A 392 0.10 -17.18 -8.65
N PHE A 393 0.77 -18.34 -8.68
CA PHE A 393 0.37 -19.44 -9.57
C PHE A 393 -0.86 -20.20 -9.09
N ILE A 394 -1.11 -20.32 -7.77
CA ILE A 394 -2.30 -21.02 -7.27
C ILE A 394 -3.60 -20.31 -7.71
N PRO A 395 -3.78 -18.99 -7.47
CA PRO A 395 -4.96 -18.28 -7.99
C PRO A 395 -5.07 -18.33 -9.51
N LEU A 396 -3.94 -18.26 -10.22
CA LEU A 396 -3.94 -18.34 -11.69
C LEU A 396 -4.46 -19.69 -12.20
N ILE A 397 -3.96 -20.80 -11.64
CA ILE A 397 -4.42 -22.16 -11.96
C ILE A 397 -5.89 -22.32 -11.58
N TYR A 398 -6.30 -21.81 -10.41
CA TYR A 398 -7.69 -21.89 -9.97
C TYR A 398 -8.64 -21.20 -10.94
N ILE A 399 -8.34 -19.96 -11.34
CA ILE A 399 -9.17 -19.25 -12.33
C ILE A 399 -9.14 -20.00 -13.66
N PHE A 400 -7.97 -20.47 -14.12
CA PHE A 400 -7.84 -21.27 -15.36
C PHE A 400 -8.76 -22.49 -15.37
N VAL A 401 -8.76 -23.26 -14.28
CA VAL A 401 -9.60 -24.45 -14.12
C VAL A 401 -11.08 -24.08 -14.13
N LEU A 402 -11.50 -23.04 -13.38
CA LEU A 402 -12.87 -22.54 -13.44
C LEU A 402 -13.27 -22.12 -14.86
N GLY A 403 -12.36 -21.45 -15.57
CA GLY A 403 -12.52 -21.09 -16.97
C GLY A 403 -12.91 -22.26 -17.87
N ILE A 404 -12.19 -23.37 -17.76
CA ILE A 404 -12.44 -24.58 -18.54
C ILE A 404 -13.83 -25.16 -18.21
N PHE A 405 -14.23 -25.18 -16.94
CA PHE A 405 -15.52 -25.74 -16.52
C PHE A 405 -16.74 -24.87 -16.91
N TYR A 406 -16.54 -23.56 -17.07
CA TYR A 406 -17.60 -22.60 -17.37
C TYR A 406 -17.52 -22.03 -18.80
N SER A 407 -16.78 -22.68 -19.70
CA SER A 407 -16.73 -22.30 -21.12
C SER A 407 -18.08 -22.54 -21.82
N GLU A 408 -18.54 -21.56 -22.59
CA GLU A 408 -19.72 -21.68 -23.45
C GLU A 408 -19.33 -21.61 -24.94
N ASN A 409 -20.10 -22.27 -25.80
CA ASN A 409 -19.89 -22.20 -27.25
C ASN A 409 -20.37 -20.85 -27.78
N SER A 410 -19.52 -20.17 -28.56
CA SER A 410 -19.89 -18.90 -29.18
C SER A 410 -20.92 -19.07 -30.30
N LYS A 411 -21.83 -18.09 -30.42
CA LYS A 411 -22.90 -18.07 -31.43
C LYS A 411 -22.42 -17.61 -32.81
N GLU A 412 -21.27 -16.94 -32.89
CA GLU A 412 -20.72 -16.38 -34.13
C GLU A 412 -19.41 -17.07 -34.53
N THR A 413 -19.29 -17.49 -35.80
CA THR A 413 -18.09 -18.17 -36.34
C THR A 413 -16.98 -17.20 -36.77
N LYS A 414 -17.21 -15.89 -36.65
CA LYS A 414 -16.26 -14.87 -37.08
C LYS A 414 -15.09 -14.77 -36.09
N LEU A 415 -13.86 -14.77 -36.60
CA LEU A 415 -12.66 -14.56 -35.78
C LEU A 415 -12.72 -13.19 -35.09
N LEU A 416 -12.40 -13.13 -33.78
CA LEU A 416 -12.49 -11.92 -32.95
C LEU A 416 -13.91 -11.36 -32.88
N ASN A 417 -14.90 -12.25 -32.71
CA ASN A 417 -16.25 -11.81 -32.39
C ASN A 417 -16.28 -11.11 -31.02
N ARG A 418 -17.40 -10.42 -30.73
CA ARG A 418 -17.50 -9.62 -29.50
C ARG A 418 -17.38 -10.48 -28.24
N GLU A 419 -17.98 -11.66 -28.24
CA GLU A 419 -17.96 -12.62 -27.12
C GLU A 419 -16.53 -13.04 -26.78
N GLN A 420 -15.74 -13.47 -27.78
CA GLN A 420 -14.33 -13.84 -27.63
C GLN A 420 -13.49 -12.67 -27.11
N THR A 421 -13.69 -11.46 -27.64
CA THR A 421 -12.91 -10.30 -27.18
C THR A 421 -13.28 -9.87 -25.77
N ASP A 422 -14.55 -9.96 -25.38
CA ASP A 422 -15.01 -9.61 -24.03
C ASP A 422 -14.50 -10.65 -23.01
N GLU A 423 -14.50 -11.94 -23.37
CA GLU A 423 -13.93 -13.02 -22.55
C GLU A 423 -12.41 -12.86 -22.37
N TRP A 424 -11.67 -12.65 -23.47
CA TRP A 424 -10.22 -12.44 -23.41
C TRP A 424 -9.85 -11.20 -22.59
N LYS A 425 -10.62 -10.11 -22.69
CA LYS A 425 -10.45 -8.94 -21.81
C LYS A 425 -10.68 -9.28 -20.34
N GLY A 426 -11.70 -10.08 -20.04
CA GLY A 426 -11.97 -10.56 -18.68
C GLY A 426 -10.80 -11.35 -18.10
N TRP A 427 -10.27 -12.31 -18.86
CA TRP A 427 -9.06 -13.07 -18.49
C TRP A 427 -7.87 -12.17 -18.21
N MET A 428 -7.59 -11.23 -19.11
CA MET A 428 -6.49 -10.28 -18.92
C MET A 428 -6.68 -9.46 -17.64
N GLN A 429 -7.90 -9.00 -17.35
CA GLN A 429 -8.19 -8.25 -16.12
C GLN A 429 -7.95 -9.08 -14.86
N LEU A 430 -8.34 -10.36 -14.85
CA LEU A 430 -8.10 -11.25 -13.72
C LEU A 430 -6.61 -11.52 -13.51
N VAL A 431 -5.85 -11.77 -14.58
CA VAL A 431 -4.40 -11.99 -14.51
C VAL A 431 -3.69 -10.73 -14.02
N ILE A 432 -4.05 -9.56 -14.56
CA ILE A 432 -3.49 -8.25 -14.13
C ILE A 432 -3.82 -7.99 -12.65
N LEU A 433 -5.02 -8.35 -12.19
CA LEU A 433 -5.42 -8.21 -10.79
C LEU A 433 -4.58 -9.11 -9.87
N ILE A 434 -4.45 -10.41 -10.20
CA ILE A 434 -3.61 -11.34 -9.43
C ILE A 434 -2.17 -10.83 -9.36
N TYR A 435 -1.62 -10.41 -10.51
CA TYR A 435 -0.28 -9.83 -10.61
C TYR A 435 -0.08 -8.65 -9.64
N HIS A 436 -1.03 -7.72 -9.57
CA HIS A 436 -0.93 -6.56 -8.69
C HIS A 436 -1.18 -6.86 -7.21
N ILE A 437 -2.01 -7.86 -6.90
CA ILE A 437 -2.27 -8.29 -5.50
C ILE A 437 -1.07 -9.06 -4.96
N SER A 438 -0.49 -9.97 -5.73
CA SER A 438 0.64 -10.81 -5.30
C SER A 438 2.00 -10.11 -5.34
N GLY A 439 2.09 -8.89 -5.86
CA GLY A 439 3.37 -8.18 -5.99
C GLY A 439 4.32 -8.83 -7.01
N ALA A 440 3.79 -9.57 -7.99
CA ALA A 440 4.59 -10.32 -8.96
C ALA A 440 5.43 -9.45 -9.93
N SER A 441 5.42 -8.14 -9.78
CA SER A 441 6.35 -7.22 -10.44
C SER A 441 7.81 -7.51 -10.12
N ALA A 442 8.09 -8.09 -8.95
CA ALA A 442 9.44 -8.47 -8.54
C ALA A 442 10.03 -9.61 -9.41
N PHE A 443 9.20 -10.42 -10.06
CA PHE A 443 9.64 -11.52 -10.92
C PHE A 443 9.57 -11.13 -12.40
N ILE A 444 10.76 -10.90 -12.98
CA ILE A 444 10.93 -10.35 -14.34
C ILE A 444 10.12 -11.11 -15.41
N PRO A 445 10.12 -12.46 -15.46
CA PRO A 445 9.38 -13.18 -16.49
C PRO A 445 7.87 -12.88 -16.45
N VAL A 446 7.26 -12.88 -15.27
CA VAL A 446 5.83 -12.55 -15.12
C VAL A 446 5.56 -11.10 -15.50
N TYR A 447 6.43 -10.17 -15.06
CA TYR A 447 6.33 -8.77 -15.46
C TYR A 447 6.31 -8.60 -16.99
N MET A 448 7.21 -9.25 -17.72
CA MET A 448 7.25 -9.19 -19.18
C MET A 448 5.95 -9.69 -19.83
N HIS A 449 5.41 -10.82 -19.35
CA HIS A 449 4.15 -11.37 -19.88
C HIS A 449 2.97 -10.44 -19.62
N VAL A 450 2.87 -9.87 -18.42
CA VAL A 450 1.79 -8.93 -18.08
C VAL A 450 1.86 -7.67 -18.95
N ARG A 451 3.06 -7.19 -19.30
CA ARG A 451 3.22 -6.08 -20.25
C ARG A 451 2.67 -6.43 -21.65
N VAL A 452 2.87 -7.66 -22.12
CA VAL A 452 2.27 -8.14 -23.38
C VAL A 452 0.74 -8.20 -23.26
N LEU A 453 0.18 -8.64 -22.12
CA LEU A 453 -1.27 -8.65 -21.90
C LEU A 453 -1.85 -7.23 -21.92
N VAL A 454 -1.21 -6.27 -21.24
CA VAL A 454 -1.64 -4.86 -21.26
C VAL A 454 -1.61 -4.28 -22.68
N ALA A 455 -0.56 -4.59 -23.46
CA ALA A 455 -0.47 -4.17 -24.86
C ALA A 455 -1.56 -4.82 -25.73
N ALA A 456 -1.84 -6.11 -25.53
CA ALA A 456 -2.92 -6.82 -26.21
C ALA A 456 -4.31 -6.23 -25.85
N TYR A 457 -4.53 -5.86 -24.59
CA TYR A 457 -5.76 -5.20 -24.15
C TYR A 457 -5.95 -3.85 -24.85
N LEU A 458 -4.88 -3.04 -24.93
CA LEU A 458 -4.89 -1.75 -25.64
C LEU A 458 -5.21 -1.96 -27.12
N PHE A 459 -4.55 -2.93 -27.77
CA PHE A 459 -4.80 -3.30 -29.16
C PHE A 459 -6.27 -3.67 -29.40
N GLN A 460 -6.85 -4.55 -28.58
CA GLN A 460 -8.25 -4.95 -28.71
C GLN A 460 -9.23 -3.80 -28.51
N THR A 461 -8.91 -2.87 -27.60
CA THR A 461 -9.73 -1.67 -27.38
C THR A 461 -9.72 -0.79 -28.62
N GLY A 462 -8.53 -0.55 -29.19
CA GLY A 462 -8.37 0.17 -30.46
C GLY A 462 -9.08 -0.54 -31.63
N TYR A 463 -8.89 -1.86 -31.77
CA TYR A 463 -9.53 -2.68 -32.79
C TYR A 463 -11.05 -2.61 -32.72
N GLY A 464 -11.64 -2.68 -31.51
CA GLY A 464 -13.09 -2.56 -31.32
C GLY A 464 -13.64 -1.21 -31.79
N HIS A 465 -12.95 -0.11 -31.48
CA HIS A 465 -13.34 1.22 -31.95
C HIS A 465 -13.14 1.39 -33.46
N PHE A 466 -12.02 0.93 -34.00
CA PHE A 466 -11.75 0.92 -35.44
C PHE A 466 -12.81 0.12 -36.21
N SER A 467 -13.08 -1.12 -35.79
CA SER A 467 -14.08 -2.01 -36.41
C SER A 467 -15.47 -1.38 -36.38
N PHE A 468 -15.83 -0.70 -35.28
CA PHE A 468 -17.07 0.05 -35.22
C PHE A 468 -17.17 1.14 -36.29
N PHE A 469 -16.16 2.01 -36.41
CA PHE A 469 -16.16 3.09 -37.40
C PHE A 469 -16.12 2.55 -38.83
N TRP A 470 -15.38 1.46 -39.05
CA TRP A 470 -15.26 0.78 -40.33
C TRP A 470 -16.58 0.17 -40.81
N LEU A 471 -17.29 -0.54 -39.91
CA LEU A 471 -18.51 -1.29 -40.23
C LEU A 471 -19.77 -0.41 -40.21
N LYS A 472 -19.92 0.44 -39.18
CA LYS A 472 -21.14 1.24 -38.99
C LYS A 472 -21.05 2.65 -39.58
N GLY A 473 -19.84 3.22 -39.69
CA GLY A 473 -19.65 4.54 -40.30
C GLY A 473 -20.25 5.71 -39.54
N ASP A 474 -20.54 5.55 -38.24
CA ASP A 474 -21.10 6.60 -37.40
C ASP A 474 -19.97 7.39 -36.71
N PHE A 475 -19.75 8.62 -37.18
CA PHE A 475 -18.74 9.56 -36.68
C PHE A 475 -19.31 10.67 -35.79
N GLY A 476 -20.55 10.53 -35.32
CA GLY A 476 -21.22 11.56 -34.52
C GLY A 476 -20.48 11.90 -33.22
N LEU A 477 -20.37 13.20 -32.92
CA LEU A 477 -19.72 13.70 -31.69
C LEU A 477 -20.39 13.20 -30.41
N ASN A 478 -21.71 12.95 -30.44
CA ASN A 478 -22.46 12.39 -29.31
C ASN A 478 -21.87 11.05 -28.85
N ARG A 479 -21.50 10.19 -29.80
CA ARG A 479 -20.89 8.89 -29.49
C ARG A 479 -19.50 9.07 -28.90
N VAL A 480 -18.70 9.98 -29.45
CA VAL A 480 -17.36 10.29 -28.93
C VAL A 480 -17.46 10.75 -27.48
N CYS A 481 -18.38 11.67 -27.17
CA CYS A 481 -18.62 12.14 -25.81
C CYS A 481 -19.06 11.00 -24.87
N GLN A 482 -19.94 10.09 -25.32
CA GLN A 482 -20.35 8.92 -24.53
C GLN A 482 -19.19 7.97 -24.23
N VAL A 483 -18.32 7.70 -25.21
CA VAL A 483 -17.14 6.84 -25.03
C VAL A 483 -16.14 7.50 -24.09
N LEU A 484 -15.82 8.78 -24.29
CA LEU A 484 -14.92 9.54 -23.42
C LEU A 484 -15.42 9.58 -21.98
N PHE A 485 -16.73 9.81 -21.79
CA PHE A 485 -17.35 9.76 -20.48
C PHE A 485 -17.22 8.37 -19.86
N ARG A 486 -17.59 7.31 -20.60
CA ARG A 486 -17.52 5.93 -20.09
C ARG A 486 -16.10 5.51 -19.68
N LEU A 487 -15.08 5.93 -20.41
CA LEU A 487 -13.69 5.61 -20.12
C LEU A 487 -13.16 6.38 -18.90
N ASN A 488 -13.50 7.67 -18.78
CA ASN A 488 -12.85 8.57 -17.84
C ASN A 488 -13.62 8.80 -16.54
N PHE A 489 -14.93 8.60 -16.54
CA PHE A 489 -15.79 9.02 -15.43
C PHE A 489 -15.31 8.49 -14.07
N LEU A 490 -15.10 7.17 -13.95
CA LEU A 490 -14.66 6.57 -12.68
C LEU A 490 -13.29 7.10 -12.23
N VAL A 491 -12.33 7.23 -13.16
CA VAL A 491 -10.97 7.68 -12.84
C VAL A 491 -10.96 9.15 -12.41
N LEU A 492 -11.74 10.00 -13.07
CA LEU A 492 -11.87 11.41 -12.67
C LEU A 492 -12.45 11.53 -11.26
N VAL A 493 -13.49 10.76 -10.93
CA VAL A 493 -14.03 10.73 -9.57
C VAL A 493 -12.99 10.20 -8.58
N LEU A 494 -12.23 9.15 -8.92
CA LEU A 494 -11.14 8.65 -8.07
C LEU A 494 -10.07 9.71 -7.81
N CYS A 495 -9.65 10.46 -8.84
CA CYS A 495 -8.63 11.49 -8.71
C CYS A 495 -9.05 12.58 -7.72
N VAL A 496 -10.33 12.97 -7.78
CA VAL A 496 -10.94 13.98 -6.90
C VAL A 496 -11.07 13.46 -5.45
N VAL A 497 -11.53 12.21 -5.27
CA VAL A 497 -11.72 11.62 -3.94
C VAL A 497 -10.38 11.28 -3.28
N MET A 498 -9.45 10.72 -4.04
CA MET A 498 -8.17 10.23 -3.53
C MET A 498 -7.07 11.29 -3.53
N ASP A 499 -7.32 12.48 -4.07
CA ASP A 499 -6.33 13.56 -4.22
C ASP A 499 -5.07 13.08 -4.94
N ARG A 500 -5.27 12.52 -6.14
CA ARG A 500 -4.17 12.01 -6.99
C ARG A 500 -4.26 12.60 -8.40
N PRO A 501 -3.11 12.87 -9.03
CA PRO A 501 -3.10 13.36 -10.40
C PRO A 501 -3.65 12.30 -11.36
N TYR A 502 -4.30 12.74 -12.43
CA TYR A 502 -4.91 11.85 -13.44
C TYR A 502 -3.92 10.85 -14.07
N GLN A 503 -2.65 11.24 -14.21
CA GLN A 503 -1.58 10.38 -14.73
C GLN A 503 -1.25 9.18 -13.82
N PHE A 504 -1.61 9.23 -12.54
CA PHE A 504 -1.43 8.09 -11.62
C PHE A 504 -2.17 6.85 -12.14
N TYR A 505 -3.34 7.03 -12.76
CA TYR A 505 -4.13 5.96 -13.37
C TYR A 505 -3.82 5.79 -14.86
N TYR A 506 -2.52 5.78 -15.22
CA TYR A 506 -1.97 5.91 -16.58
C TYR A 506 -2.68 5.14 -17.70
N PHE A 507 -3.26 3.98 -17.40
CA PHE A 507 -3.94 3.14 -18.40
C PHE A 507 -5.15 3.83 -19.04
N VAL A 508 -5.96 4.55 -18.27
CA VAL A 508 -7.15 5.24 -18.78
C VAL A 508 -6.83 6.48 -19.64
N PRO A 509 -5.90 7.38 -19.23
CA PRO A 509 -5.34 8.41 -20.10
C PRO A 509 -4.81 7.83 -21.41
N LEU A 510 -4.08 6.72 -21.35
CA LEU A 510 -3.50 6.07 -22.53
C LEU A 510 -4.57 5.58 -23.51
N VAL A 511 -5.58 4.86 -23.03
CA VAL A 511 -6.70 4.39 -23.87
C VAL A 511 -7.48 5.57 -24.46
N THR A 512 -7.71 6.62 -23.68
CA THR A 512 -8.39 7.84 -24.13
C THR A 512 -7.61 8.54 -25.26
N PHE A 513 -6.30 8.69 -25.09
CA PHE A 513 -5.42 9.27 -26.09
C PHE A 513 -5.49 8.49 -27.42
N TRP A 514 -5.29 7.17 -27.37
CA TRP A 514 -5.34 6.35 -28.58
C TRP A 514 -6.73 6.29 -29.22
N PHE A 515 -7.80 6.34 -28.43
CA PHE A 515 -9.15 6.45 -28.95
C PHE A 515 -9.34 7.74 -29.78
N VAL A 516 -8.87 8.89 -29.28
CA VAL A 516 -8.94 10.17 -30.00
C VAL A 516 -8.14 10.11 -31.31
N ILE A 517 -6.94 9.52 -31.29
CA ILE A 517 -6.12 9.32 -32.50
C ILE A 517 -6.83 8.44 -33.53
N ILE A 518 -7.42 7.32 -33.10
CA ILE A 518 -8.19 6.43 -34.00
C ILE A 518 -9.40 7.16 -34.58
N TYR A 519 -10.15 7.88 -33.74
CA TYR A 519 -11.29 8.68 -34.19
C TYR A 519 -10.85 9.72 -35.23
N GLY A 520 -9.80 10.49 -34.94
CA GLY A 520 -9.25 11.49 -35.85
C GLY A 520 -8.84 10.88 -37.19
N THR A 521 -8.06 9.79 -37.18
CA THR A 521 -7.58 9.10 -38.39
C THR A 521 -8.73 8.61 -39.28
N MET A 522 -9.79 8.09 -38.65
CA MET A 522 -10.95 7.56 -39.36
C MET A 522 -11.93 8.65 -39.82
N ALA A 523 -12.08 9.73 -39.06
CA ALA A 523 -12.98 10.84 -39.36
C ALA A 523 -12.42 11.82 -40.40
N VAL A 524 -11.10 12.00 -40.46
CA VAL A 524 -10.42 12.86 -41.46
C VAL A 524 -10.79 12.39 -42.86
N TRP A 525 -11.10 13.33 -43.75
CA TRP A 525 -11.51 13.01 -45.10
C TRP A 525 -10.37 12.31 -45.89
N PRO A 526 -10.66 11.27 -46.70
CA PRO A 526 -11.98 10.71 -46.96
C PRO A 526 -12.44 9.69 -45.90
N GLN A 527 -13.75 9.68 -45.62
CA GLN A 527 -14.38 8.73 -44.71
C GLN A 527 -14.60 7.39 -45.42
N ILE A 528 -13.80 6.39 -45.05
CA ILE A 528 -13.78 5.08 -45.71
C ILE A 528 -14.58 4.09 -44.86
N LEU A 529 -15.69 3.62 -45.43
CA LEU A 529 -16.55 2.60 -44.84
C LEU A 529 -16.41 1.30 -45.64
N GLN A 530 -16.65 0.16 -44.97
CA GLN A 530 -16.65 -1.15 -45.64
C GLN A 530 -17.60 -1.20 -46.86
N LYS A 531 -18.75 -0.51 -46.80
CA LYS A 531 -19.72 -0.45 -47.90
C LYS A 531 -19.22 0.35 -49.13
N LYS A 532 -18.25 1.24 -48.96
CA LYS A 532 -17.65 2.05 -50.05
C LYS A 532 -16.40 1.38 -50.67
N THR A 533 -15.80 0.41 -49.98
CA THR A 533 -14.63 -0.37 -50.46
C THR A 533 -15.00 -1.46 -51.47
N ASN A 534 -15.64 -1.09 -52.58
CA ASN A 534 -15.78 -1.98 -53.74
C ASN A 534 -14.70 -1.73 -54.81
N SER A 535 -13.93 -0.64 -54.67
CA SER A 535 -12.82 -0.28 -55.56
C SER A 535 -11.47 -0.39 -54.85
N ARG A 536 -10.47 -0.92 -55.56
CA ARG A 536 -9.07 -1.07 -55.12
C ARG A 536 -8.47 0.23 -54.56
N MET A 537 -8.94 1.38 -55.05
CA MET A 537 -8.51 2.72 -54.62
C MET A 537 -8.86 3.02 -53.16
N TRP A 538 -10.02 2.56 -52.68
CA TRP A 538 -10.44 2.78 -51.30
C TRP A 538 -9.67 1.91 -50.30
N HIS A 539 -9.25 0.71 -50.70
CA HIS A 539 -8.34 -0.12 -49.89
C HIS A 539 -6.95 0.51 -49.75
N LEU A 540 -6.41 1.05 -50.86
CA LEU A 540 -5.15 1.80 -50.84
C LEU A 540 -5.21 3.03 -49.93
N ALA A 541 -6.33 3.77 -49.94
CA ALA A 541 -6.51 4.93 -49.07
C ALA A 541 -6.53 4.58 -47.58
N VAL A 542 -7.11 3.43 -47.19
CA VAL A 542 -7.04 2.95 -45.79
C VAL A 542 -5.63 2.53 -45.43
N LEU A 543 -4.96 1.81 -46.33
CA LEU A 543 -3.58 1.38 -46.12
C LEU A 543 -2.65 2.59 -45.93
N ALA A 544 -2.84 3.65 -46.72
CA ALA A 544 -2.10 4.91 -46.58
C ALA A 544 -2.35 5.58 -45.22
N LYS A 545 -3.61 5.63 -44.74
CA LYS A 545 -3.93 6.14 -43.40
C LYS A 545 -3.27 5.33 -42.28
N LEU A 546 -3.29 4.00 -42.39
CA LEU A 546 -2.64 3.10 -41.43
C LEU A 546 -1.11 3.23 -41.48
N LEU A 547 -0.52 3.42 -42.66
CA LEU A 547 0.90 3.69 -42.83
C LEU A 547 1.27 5.03 -42.18
N GLY A 548 0.47 6.07 -42.38
CA GLY A 548 0.65 7.36 -41.73
C GLY A 548 0.57 7.26 -40.20
N LEU A 549 -0.39 6.47 -39.68
CA LEU A 549 -0.47 6.17 -38.24
C LEU A 549 0.78 5.42 -37.75
N LEU A 550 1.28 4.45 -38.52
CA LEU A 550 2.49 3.70 -38.18
C LEU A 550 3.71 4.63 -38.13
N VAL A 551 3.88 5.52 -39.12
CA VAL A 551 4.96 6.52 -39.13
C VAL A 551 4.85 7.44 -37.93
N PHE A 552 3.64 7.91 -37.60
CA PHE A 552 3.39 8.72 -36.41
C PHE A 552 3.79 7.98 -35.11
N ILE A 553 3.42 6.70 -34.99
CA ILE A 553 3.82 5.85 -33.85
C ILE A 553 5.35 5.71 -33.79
N CYS A 554 6.02 5.43 -34.91
CA CYS A 554 7.47 5.31 -34.97
C CYS A 554 8.16 6.60 -34.55
N LEU A 555 7.73 7.77 -35.06
CA LEU A 555 8.26 9.08 -34.68
C LEU A 555 8.12 9.34 -33.18
N PHE A 556 6.95 9.02 -32.61
CA PHE A 556 6.70 9.17 -31.18
C PHE A 556 7.58 8.24 -30.34
N SER A 557 7.82 7.01 -30.82
CA SER A 557 8.72 6.05 -30.17
C SER A 557 10.18 6.50 -30.22
N PHE A 558 10.65 7.07 -31.33
CA PHE A 558 12.02 7.57 -31.46
C PHE A 558 12.26 8.80 -30.59
N SER A 559 11.28 9.70 -30.48
CA SER A 559 11.35 10.87 -29.61
C SER A 559 11.55 10.52 -28.12
N GLN A 560 11.16 9.32 -27.68
CA GLN A 560 11.39 8.86 -26.31
C GLN A 560 12.83 8.40 -26.05
N VAL A 561 13.52 7.87 -27.05
CA VAL A 561 14.88 7.32 -26.88
C VAL A 561 15.88 8.45 -26.60
N ASP A 562 15.74 9.59 -27.26
CA ASP A 562 16.60 10.77 -27.01
C ASP A 562 16.39 11.36 -25.61
N ASN A 563 15.16 11.39 -25.09
CA ASN A 563 14.90 11.85 -23.73
C ASN A 563 15.32 10.81 -22.66
N SER A 564 15.28 9.51 -22.95
CA SER A 564 15.71 8.49 -21.98
C SER A 564 17.22 8.50 -21.69
N ASN A 565 18.04 9.07 -22.59
CA ASN A 565 19.45 9.36 -22.33
C ASN A 565 19.64 10.61 -21.44
N PHE A 566 18.66 11.51 -21.38
CA PHE A 566 18.66 12.68 -20.50
C PHE A 566 18.19 12.34 -19.07
N TRP A 567 17.31 11.34 -18.90
CA TRP A 567 16.79 10.90 -17.59
C TRP A 567 17.56 9.74 -16.95
N LYS A 568 18.61 9.22 -17.60
CA LYS A 568 19.45 8.13 -17.06
C LYS A 568 20.48 8.60 -16.03
N GLU A 569 20.64 9.90 -15.83
CA GLU A 569 21.55 10.46 -14.82
C GLU A 569 20.93 10.57 -13.42
N ASP A 570 19.61 10.32 -13.25
CA ASP A 570 18.91 10.48 -11.96
C ASP A 570 18.08 9.23 -11.54
N VAL A 571 18.66 8.02 -11.56
CA VAL A 571 18.05 6.80 -10.97
C VAL A 571 18.79 6.33 -9.73
#